data_AF-A0A0H4X617-F1
#
_entry.id   AF-A0A0H4X617-F1
#
_cell.length_a   1.000
_cell.length_b   1.000
_cell.length_c   1.000
_cell.angle_alpha   90.00
_cell.angle_beta   90.00
_cell.angle_gamma   90.00
#
_symmetry.space_group_name_H-M   'P 1'
#
loop_
_entity.id
_entity.type
_entity.pdbx_description
1 polymer ?
#
loop_
_entity_poly.entity_id
_entity_poly.type
_entity_poly.pdbx_seq_one_letter_code
_entity_poly.pdbx_strand_id
1 'polypeptide(L)'
;MSRSRDKGDEFQRQFEGAPTLDGLLDLAGSSLNSAQVLERMREALGQGVPVSDVIPSLFDEEPRFPSPDIARRLYQNLLGLWDLVEEGKQVRMEDGARPPRPKKVKATAPAPFHPGVPTSEFVEGAWRYLEDDEKTRTRFTHAFENRQDALLGALDAAALTDEGYGVARHLLLELYAMLELGWPPGLTSVNPAVLEADTDAPPVPQPLKDYADEALFEAEQDEEQPLSSQELEVVRRLVHRGLAALWGARKER
;
A
#
# COMPACT_ATOMS: atom_id res chain seq x y z
N MET A 1 8.11 -53.39 -7.06
CA MET A 1 8.20 -52.64 -5.79
C MET A 1 8.82 -51.28 -6.09
N SER A 2 7.99 -50.24 -6.20
CA SER A 2 8.40 -48.83 -6.01
C SER A 2 7.11 -48.04 -5.84
N ARG A 3 6.71 -47.85 -4.57
CA ARG A 3 5.64 -46.94 -4.18
C ARG A 3 6.20 -45.53 -4.26
N SER A 4 5.75 -44.76 -5.25
CA SER A 4 5.88 -43.30 -5.22
C SER A 4 5.16 -42.81 -3.97
N ARG A 5 5.94 -42.31 -3.00
CA ARG A 5 5.43 -41.53 -1.87
C ARG A 5 4.84 -40.26 -2.43
N ASP A 6 3.52 -40.24 -2.52
CA ASP A 6 2.76 -39.01 -2.69
C ASP A 6 3.13 -38.09 -1.52
N LYS A 7 3.53 -36.86 -1.83
CA LYS A 7 3.73 -35.80 -0.84
C LYS A 7 2.33 -35.41 -0.36
N GLY A 8 1.76 -36.20 0.53
CA GLY A 8 0.53 -35.84 1.22
C GLY A 8 0.79 -34.58 2.03
N ASP A 9 0.09 -33.50 1.68
CA ASP A 9 -0.02 -32.29 2.48
C ASP A 9 -0.21 -32.68 3.96
N GLU A 10 0.66 -32.15 4.81
CA GLU A 10 0.69 -32.40 6.24
C GLU A 10 -0.69 -32.10 6.88
N PHE A 11 -1.10 -32.89 7.88
CA PHE A 11 -2.37 -32.65 8.54
C PHE A 11 -2.29 -31.37 9.40
N GLN A 12 -2.86 -30.26 8.94
CA GLN A 12 -2.83 -28.97 9.63
C GLN A 12 -4.22 -28.63 10.19
N ARG A 13 -4.33 -28.39 11.50
CA ARG A 13 -5.57 -27.91 12.14
C ARG A 13 -5.76 -26.43 11.84
N GLN A 14 -6.43 -26.14 10.73
CA GLN A 14 -6.62 -24.77 10.26
C GLN A 14 -8.06 -24.57 9.83
N PHE A 15 -8.71 -23.56 10.39
CA PHE A 15 -10.02 -23.09 9.95
C PHE A 15 -9.86 -22.18 8.72
N GLU A 16 -10.40 -22.60 7.58
CA GLU A 16 -10.36 -21.90 6.29
C GLU A 16 -11.53 -20.92 6.10
N GLY A 17 -12.42 -20.81 7.10
CA GLY A 17 -13.56 -19.90 7.08
C GLY A 17 -14.92 -20.58 6.88
N ALA A 18 -15.98 -19.84 7.19
CA ALA A 18 -17.37 -20.32 7.17
C ALA A 18 -17.82 -20.91 5.82
N PRO A 19 -17.60 -20.25 4.66
CA PRO A 19 -18.08 -20.79 3.38
C PRO A 19 -17.43 -22.13 2.99
N THR A 20 -16.17 -22.31 3.36
CA THR A 20 -15.44 -23.57 3.12
C THR A 20 -15.97 -24.66 4.04
N LEU A 21 -16.18 -24.35 5.32
CA LEU A 21 -16.72 -25.31 6.28
C LEU A 21 -18.17 -25.71 5.92
N ASP A 22 -19.02 -24.76 5.53
CA ASP A 22 -20.39 -25.03 5.07
C ASP A 22 -20.42 -26.01 3.89
N GLY A 23 -19.63 -25.73 2.85
CA GLY A 23 -19.54 -26.64 1.70
C GLY A 23 -19.02 -28.02 2.07
N LEU A 24 -18.11 -28.13 3.05
CA LEU A 24 -17.59 -29.42 3.51
C LEU A 24 -18.61 -30.17 4.39
N LEU A 25 -19.40 -29.47 5.20
CA LEU A 25 -20.48 -30.02 6.03
C LEU A 25 -21.61 -30.56 5.15
N ASP A 26 -22.02 -29.80 4.12
CA ASP A 26 -23.01 -30.22 3.13
C ASP A 26 -22.56 -31.49 2.40
N LEU A 27 -21.30 -31.53 1.95
CA LEU A 27 -20.73 -32.69 1.26
C LEU A 27 -20.61 -33.93 2.16
N ALA A 28 -20.49 -33.74 3.47
CA ALA A 28 -20.43 -34.80 4.46
C ALA A 28 -21.82 -35.24 4.97
N GLY A 29 -22.88 -34.53 4.57
CA GLY A 29 -24.26 -34.81 4.96
C GLY A 29 -24.68 -34.26 6.32
N SER A 30 -24.00 -33.23 6.85
CA SER A 30 -24.46 -32.52 8.05
C SER A 30 -25.62 -31.59 7.70
N SER A 31 -26.59 -31.48 8.60
CA SER A 31 -27.70 -30.52 8.53
C SER A 31 -27.34 -29.13 9.08
N LEU A 32 -26.12 -28.97 9.60
CA LEU A 32 -25.66 -27.77 10.29
C LEU A 32 -24.78 -26.90 9.40
N ASN A 33 -24.91 -25.59 9.57
CA ASN A 33 -23.96 -24.61 9.05
C ASN A 33 -22.85 -24.28 10.06
N SER A 34 -21.82 -23.58 9.61
CA SER A 34 -20.63 -23.23 10.38
C SER A 34 -20.95 -22.38 11.62
N ALA A 35 -21.97 -21.54 11.56
CA ALA A 35 -22.42 -20.73 12.70
C ALA A 35 -23.03 -21.63 13.80
N GLN A 36 -23.90 -22.56 13.41
CA GLN A 36 -24.48 -23.55 14.32
C GLN A 36 -23.41 -24.49 14.91
N VAL A 37 -22.42 -24.89 14.10
CA VAL A 37 -21.27 -25.68 14.58
C VAL A 37 -20.46 -24.91 15.62
N LEU A 38 -20.17 -23.63 15.38
CA LEU A 38 -19.47 -22.78 16.36
C LEU A 38 -20.24 -22.62 17.66
N GLU A 39 -21.55 -22.40 17.59
CA GLU A 39 -22.40 -22.31 18.79
C GLU A 39 -22.33 -23.60 19.59
N ARG A 40 -22.50 -24.77 18.94
CA ARG A 40 -22.38 -26.07 19.61
C ARG A 40 -20.99 -26.31 20.21
N MET A 41 -19.92 -25.90 19.51
CA MET A 41 -18.55 -26.02 20.05
C MET A 41 -18.35 -25.13 21.28
N ARG A 42 -18.89 -23.92 21.29
CA ARG A 42 -18.83 -23.02 22.46
C ARG A 42 -19.61 -23.56 23.65
N GLU A 43 -20.81 -24.09 23.41
CA GLU A 43 -21.63 -24.73 24.44
C GLU A 43 -20.94 -25.96 25.02
N ALA A 44 -20.37 -26.81 24.17
CA ALA A 44 -19.63 -28.00 24.57
C ALA A 44 -18.38 -27.67 25.39
N LEU A 45 -17.62 -26.63 25.00
CA LEU A 45 -16.49 -26.14 25.77
C LEU A 45 -16.94 -25.64 27.16
N GLY A 46 -18.06 -24.92 27.23
CA GLY A 46 -18.67 -24.48 28.50
C GLY A 46 -19.15 -25.64 29.40
N GLN A 47 -19.48 -26.78 28.80
CA GLN A 47 -19.88 -28.01 29.48
C GLN A 47 -18.70 -28.97 29.77
N GLY A 48 -17.48 -28.63 29.32
CA GLY A 48 -16.28 -29.45 29.50
C GLY A 48 -16.27 -30.74 28.68
N VAL A 49 -17.02 -30.80 27.58
CA VAL A 49 -17.10 -31.97 26.70
C VAL A 49 -15.86 -32.00 25.77
N PRO A 50 -15.17 -33.14 25.63
CA PRO A 50 -13.99 -33.21 24.77
C PRO A 50 -14.37 -33.17 23.28
N VAL A 51 -13.50 -32.57 22.46
CA VAL A 51 -13.69 -32.42 21.00
C VAL A 51 -13.97 -33.75 20.26
N SER A 52 -13.45 -34.87 20.78
CA SER A 52 -13.70 -36.22 20.27
C SER A 52 -15.16 -36.62 20.29
N ASP A 53 -15.94 -36.06 21.21
CA ASP A 53 -17.35 -36.37 21.42
C ASP A 53 -18.23 -35.29 20.77
N VAL A 54 -17.72 -34.06 20.68
CA VAL A 54 -18.39 -32.94 20.01
C VAL A 54 -18.49 -33.16 18.50
N ILE A 55 -17.38 -33.49 17.82
CA ILE A 55 -17.36 -33.59 16.35
C ILE A 55 -18.34 -34.64 15.82
N PRO A 56 -18.44 -35.87 16.38
CA PRO A 56 -19.45 -36.84 15.95
C PRO A 56 -20.89 -36.35 16.15
N SER A 57 -21.15 -35.57 17.20
CA SER A 57 -22.50 -35.00 17.49
C SER A 57 -22.97 -33.93 16.49
N LEU A 58 -22.10 -33.50 15.56
CA LEU A 58 -22.43 -32.54 14.51
C LEU A 58 -23.13 -33.19 13.31
N PHE A 59 -23.24 -34.52 13.30
CA PHE A 59 -23.85 -35.29 12.22
C PHE A 59 -25.01 -36.14 12.76
N ASP A 60 -26.15 -36.08 12.07
CA ASP A 60 -27.33 -36.88 12.43
C ASP A 60 -27.16 -38.36 12.03
N GLU A 61 -26.34 -38.62 11.00
CA GLU A 61 -25.96 -39.95 10.52
C GLU A 61 -24.44 -40.06 10.37
N GLU A 62 -23.93 -41.26 10.11
CA GLU A 62 -22.48 -41.45 9.84
C GLU A 62 -22.06 -40.66 8.59
N PRO A 63 -21.07 -39.75 8.69
CA PRO A 63 -20.74 -38.84 7.61
C PRO A 63 -20.16 -39.59 6.42
N ARG A 64 -20.65 -39.26 5.22
CA ARG A 64 -20.21 -39.90 3.97
C ARG A 64 -19.36 -38.94 3.18
N PHE A 65 -18.17 -39.38 2.78
CA PHE A 65 -17.22 -38.53 2.09
C PHE A 65 -17.04 -38.94 0.63
N PRO A 66 -17.10 -38.01 -0.33
CA PRO A 66 -16.83 -38.30 -1.74
C PRO A 66 -15.37 -38.70 -1.99
N SER A 67 -14.44 -38.25 -1.14
CA SER A 67 -13.03 -38.65 -1.17
C SER A 67 -12.37 -38.56 0.21
N PRO A 68 -11.26 -39.28 0.44
CA PRO A 68 -10.47 -39.16 1.67
C PRO A 68 -9.93 -37.74 1.91
N ASP A 69 -9.67 -36.98 0.84
CA ASP A 69 -9.19 -35.59 0.94
C ASP A 69 -10.25 -34.64 1.48
N ILE A 70 -11.52 -34.83 1.10
CA ILE A 70 -12.64 -34.04 1.63
C ILE A 70 -12.84 -34.34 3.11
N ALA A 71 -12.78 -35.62 3.50
CA ALA A 71 -12.84 -36.00 4.92
C ALA A 71 -11.72 -35.33 5.72
N ARG A 72 -10.47 -35.43 5.22
CA ARG A 72 -9.30 -34.80 5.83
C ARG A 72 -9.51 -33.30 6.01
N ARG A 73 -9.93 -32.59 4.95
CA ARG A 73 -10.13 -31.14 4.97
C ARG A 73 -11.25 -30.71 5.91
N LEU A 74 -12.35 -31.48 5.99
CA LEU A 74 -13.43 -31.23 6.95
C LEU A 74 -12.91 -31.31 8.39
N TYR A 75 -12.23 -32.40 8.75
CA TYR A 75 -11.71 -32.58 10.11
C TYR A 75 -10.63 -31.55 10.45
N GLN A 76 -9.80 -31.13 9.49
CA GLN A 76 -8.85 -30.03 9.68
C GLN A 76 -9.55 -28.72 10.05
N ASN A 77 -10.64 -28.38 9.33
CA ASN A 77 -11.43 -27.19 9.60
C ASN A 77 -12.17 -27.26 10.94
N LEU A 78 -12.78 -28.40 11.28
CA LEU A 78 -13.49 -28.59 12.55
C LEU A 78 -12.54 -28.53 13.75
N LEU A 79 -11.38 -29.18 13.67
CA LEU A 79 -10.38 -29.12 14.74
C LEU A 79 -9.73 -27.73 14.84
N GLY A 80 -9.44 -27.08 13.71
CA GLY A 80 -8.93 -25.71 13.72
C GLY A 80 -9.96 -24.72 14.29
N LEU A 81 -11.25 -24.94 14.04
CA LEU A 81 -12.32 -24.13 14.64
C LEU A 81 -12.40 -24.35 16.16
N TRP A 82 -12.30 -25.61 16.61
CA TRP A 82 -12.26 -25.94 18.05
C TRP A 82 -11.07 -25.27 18.76
N ASP A 83 -9.87 -25.34 18.18
CA ASP A 83 -8.67 -24.71 18.74
C ASP A 83 -8.88 -23.18 18.92
N LEU A 84 -9.53 -22.51 17.95
CA LEU A 84 -9.85 -21.08 18.05
C LEU A 84 -10.89 -20.76 19.15
N VAL A 85 -11.84 -21.66 19.38
CA VAL A 85 -12.85 -21.54 20.44
C VAL A 85 -12.23 -21.76 21.82
N GLU A 86 -11.33 -22.74 21.95
CA GLU A 86 -10.57 -23.03 23.17
C GLU A 86 -9.65 -21.87 23.56
N GLU A 87 -9.01 -21.22 22.57
CA GLU A 87 -8.21 -20.01 22.76
C GLU A 87 -9.04 -18.76 23.14
N GLY A 88 -10.38 -18.85 23.15
CA GLY A 88 -11.27 -17.73 23.48
C GLY A 88 -11.26 -16.60 22.44
N LYS A 89 -10.77 -16.86 21.23
CA LYS A 89 -10.72 -15.85 20.15
C LYS A 89 -12.11 -15.65 19.56
N GLN A 90 -12.45 -14.39 19.26
CA GLN A 90 -13.65 -14.09 18.48
C GLN A 90 -13.49 -14.65 17.05
N VAL A 91 -14.13 -15.79 16.78
CA VAL A 91 -14.24 -16.35 15.44
C VAL A 91 -15.19 -15.46 14.63
N ARG A 92 -14.65 -14.73 13.65
CA ARG A 92 -15.45 -13.96 12.68
C ARG A 92 -15.97 -14.93 11.63
N MET A 93 -17.29 -15.07 11.56
CA MET A 93 -17.98 -15.98 10.62
C MET A 93 -18.25 -15.36 9.25
N GLU A 94 -18.08 -14.04 9.10
CA GLU A 94 -18.39 -13.32 7.86
C GLU A 94 -17.23 -13.27 6.87
N ASP A 95 -16.02 -13.67 7.28
CA ASP A 95 -14.84 -13.64 6.44
C ASP A 95 -14.38 -15.07 6.13
N GLY A 96 -14.76 -15.59 4.95
CA GLY A 96 -14.05 -16.74 4.36
C GLY A 96 -12.55 -16.44 4.27
N ALA A 97 -11.70 -17.48 4.15
CA ALA A 97 -10.26 -17.29 3.98
C ALA A 97 -9.99 -16.19 2.95
N ARG A 98 -9.57 -15.02 3.45
CA ARG A 98 -9.17 -13.92 2.60
C ARG A 98 -8.09 -14.50 1.70
N PRO A 99 -8.24 -14.50 0.36
CA PRO A 99 -7.16 -14.91 -0.52
C PRO A 99 -5.91 -14.17 -0.04
N PRO A 100 -4.75 -14.84 0.11
CA PRO A 100 -3.56 -14.19 0.62
C PRO A 100 -3.40 -12.93 -0.21
N ARG A 101 -3.54 -11.75 0.45
CA ARG A 101 -3.43 -10.47 -0.24
C ARG A 101 -2.17 -10.59 -1.08
N PRO A 102 -2.25 -10.48 -2.42
CA PRO A 102 -1.05 -10.56 -3.24
C PRO A 102 -0.06 -9.59 -2.60
N LYS A 103 1.09 -10.11 -2.14
CA LYS A 103 2.07 -9.27 -1.45
C LYS A 103 2.32 -8.09 -2.37
N LYS A 104 1.96 -6.87 -1.94
CA LYS A 104 2.17 -5.66 -2.73
C LYS A 104 3.65 -5.69 -3.10
N VAL A 105 3.94 -5.90 -4.38
CA VAL A 105 5.32 -5.89 -4.86
C VAL A 105 5.74 -4.45 -4.71
N LYS A 106 6.55 -4.16 -3.69
CA LYS A 106 7.05 -2.82 -3.46
C LYS A 106 7.77 -2.36 -4.71
N ALA A 107 7.42 -1.18 -5.20
CA ALA A 107 8.15 -0.56 -6.29
C ALA A 107 9.65 -0.51 -5.93
N THR A 108 10.50 -0.85 -6.90
CA THR A 108 11.95 -0.73 -6.74
C THR A 108 12.38 0.67 -7.13
N ALA A 109 13.36 1.23 -6.42
CA ALA A 109 13.93 2.53 -6.77
C ALA A 109 14.43 2.51 -8.23
N PRO A 110 14.10 3.54 -9.05
CA PRO A 110 14.58 3.61 -10.42
C PRO A 110 16.10 3.82 -10.45
N ALA A 111 16.74 3.41 -11.54
CA ALA A 111 18.15 3.69 -11.75
C ALA A 111 18.40 5.21 -11.82
N PRO A 112 19.44 5.75 -11.16
CA PRO A 112 19.73 7.18 -11.24
C PRO A 112 20.05 7.63 -12.66
N PHE A 113 19.60 8.82 -13.04
CA PHE A 113 19.84 9.37 -14.38
C PHE A 113 21.19 10.10 -14.51
N HIS A 114 21.85 10.47 -13.41
CA HIS A 114 23.16 11.14 -13.45
C HIS A 114 24.21 10.34 -14.26
N PRO A 115 24.99 10.98 -15.16
CA PRO A 115 25.11 12.43 -15.39
C PRO A 115 24.17 12.99 -16.48
N GLY A 116 23.18 12.22 -16.93
CA GLY A 116 22.23 12.62 -17.96
C GLY A 116 21.02 13.40 -17.44
N VAL A 117 19.89 13.21 -18.12
CA VAL A 117 18.60 13.83 -17.80
C VAL A 117 17.55 12.75 -17.50
N PRO A 118 16.55 13.03 -16.66
CA PRO A 118 15.46 12.10 -16.38
C PRO A 118 14.65 11.80 -17.64
N THR A 119 14.22 10.54 -17.77
CA THR A 119 13.24 10.08 -18.75
C THR A 119 11.85 10.02 -18.12
N SER A 120 10.79 9.90 -18.91
CA SER A 120 9.43 9.68 -18.40
C SER A 120 9.34 8.39 -17.55
N GLU A 121 10.01 7.32 -17.97
CA GLU A 121 10.10 6.07 -17.20
C GLU A 121 10.75 6.27 -15.83
N PHE A 122 11.79 7.12 -15.76
CA PHE A 122 12.41 7.46 -14.48
C PHE A 122 11.43 8.20 -13.57
N VAL A 123 10.72 9.20 -14.08
CA VAL A 123 9.77 10.02 -13.31
C VAL A 123 8.62 9.16 -12.78
N GLU A 124 8.01 8.34 -13.63
CA GLU A 124 6.96 7.39 -13.25
C GLU A 124 7.44 6.38 -12.20
N GLY A 125 8.64 5.82 -12.41
CA GLY A 125 9.26 4.88 -11.46
C GLY A 125 9.60 5.53 -10.13
N ALA A 126 10.08 6.78 -10.14
CA ALA A 126 10.42 7.53 -8.94
C ALA A 126 9.17 7.86 -8.12
N TRP A 127 8.10 8.34 -8.77
CA TRP A 127 6.81 8.60 -8.13
C TRP A 127 6.25 7.35 -7.46
N ARG A 128 6.12 6.22 -8.18
CA ARG A 128 5.62 4.95 -7.61
C ARG A 128 6.47 4.46 -6.44
N TYR A 129 7.79 4.59 -6.56
CA TYR A 129 8.70 4.20 -5.49
C TYR A 129 8.52 5.06 -4.22
N LEU A 130 8.38 6.38 -4.37
CA LEU A 130 8.17 7.31 -3.26
C LEU A 130 6.79 7.17 -2.60
N GLU A 131 5.79 6.75 -3.36
CA GLU A 131 4.47 6.39 -2.83
C GLU A 131 4.56 5.18 -1.89
N ASP A 132 5.29 4.14 -2.31
CA ASP A 132 5.44 2.86 -1.59
C ASP A 132 6.45 2.89 -0.43
N ASP A 133 7.49 3.73 -0.49
CA ASP A 133 8.57 3.80 0.51
C ASP A 133 8.45 5.04 1.39
N GLU A 134 7.58 4.95 2.40
CA GLU A 134 7.36 5.99 3.40
C GLU A 134 8.65 6.43 4.11
N LYS A 135 9.57 5.50 4.39
CA LYS A 135 10.83 5.84 5.08
C LYS A 135 11.68 6.76 4.21
N THR A 136 11.79 6.45 2.93
CA THR A 136 12.54 7.27 1.97
C THR A 136 11.85 8.62 1.75
N ARG A 137 10.51 8.63 1.65
CA ARG A 137 9.73 9.87 1.57
C ARG A 137 9.98 10.78 2.77
N THR A 138 9.83 10.28 4.00
CA THR A 138 10.10 11.04 5.24
C THR A 138 11.52 11.59 5.29
N ARG A 139 12.52 10.80 4.86
CA ARG A 139 13.91 11.27 4.76
C ARG A 139 14.02 12.47 3.81
N PHE A 140 13.36 12.41 2.65
CA PHE A 140 13.38 13.52 1.70
C PHE A 140 12.56 14.73 2.16
N THR A 141 11.45 14.52 2.87
CA THR A 141 10.71 15.58 3.55
C THR A 141 11.63 16.38 4.49
N HIS A 142 12.32 15.68 5.40
CA HIS A 142 13.26 16.35 6.30
C HIS A 142 14.42 17.02 5.55
N ALA A 143 14.92 16.38 4.50
CA ALA A 143 15.99 16.99 3.70
C ALA A 143 15.53 18.25 2.98
N PHE A 144 14.32 18.27 2.43
CA PHE A 144 13.70 19.40 1.78
C PHE A 144 13.49 20.55 2.77
N GLU A 145 12.85 20.28 3.91
CA GLU A 145 12.58 21.24 4.97
C GLU A 145 13.86 21.89 5.51
N ASN A 146 14.94 21.12 5.65
CA ASN A 146 16.19 21.63 6.21
C ASN A 146 17.08 22.33 5.17
N ARG A 147 17.00 21.97 3.88
CA ARG A 147 17.92 22.48 2.84
C ARG A 147 17.31 23.56 1.95
N GLN A 148 15.99 23.58 1.80
CA GLN A 148 15.30 24.44 0.84
C GLN A 148 14.53 25.58 1.53
N ASP A 149 15.12 26.17 2.57
CA ASP A 149 14.57 27.31 3.32
C ASP A 149 14.20 28.49 2.41
N ALA A 150 15.05 28.81 1.43
CA ALA A 150 14.77 29.87 0.45
C ALA A 150 13.53 29.59 -0.41
N LEU A 151 13.30 28.32 -0.76
CA LEU A 151 12.14 27.90 -1.55
C LEU A 151 10.86 27.99 -0.70
N LEU A 152 10.92 27.51 0.54
CA LEU A 152 9.81 27.57 1.50
C LEU A 152 9.45 29.03 1.84
N GLY A 153 10.45 29.88 2.08
CA GLY A 153 10.24 31.30 2.32
C GLY A 153 9.61 32.02 1.12
N ALA A 154 9.93 31.62 -0.11
CA ALA A 154 9.27 32.15 -1.30
C ALA A 154 7.79 31.72 -1.41
N LEU A 155 7.45 30.50 -0.98
CA LEU A 155 6.05 30.06 -0.88
C LEU A 155 5.30 30.83 0.21
N ASP A 156 5.92 31.02 1.38
CA ASP A 156 5.32 31.78 2.49
C ASP A 156 5.07 33.25 2.09
N ALA A 157 6.01 33.85 1.35
CA ALA A 157 5.90 35.23 0.88
C ALA A 157 4.84 35.42 -0.23
N ALA A 158 4.43 34.36 -0.91
CA ALA A 158 3.44 34.42 -1.98
C ALA A 158 2.00 34.63 -1.47
N ALA A 159 1.77 34.56 -0.15
CA ALA A 159 0.46 34.77 0.49
C ALA A 159 -0.67 33.94 -0.15
N LEU A 160 -0.36 32.68 -0.47
CA LEU A 160 -1.33 31.69 -0.94
C LEU A 160 -2.32 31.33 0.17
N THR A 161 -3.46 30.74 -0.21
CA THR A 161 -4.32 30.01 0.73
C THR A 161 -3.59 28.79 1.29
N ASP A 162 -4.13 28.18 2.35
CA ASP A 162 -3.56 26.96 2.92
C ASP A 162 -3.56 25.83 1.88
N GLU A 163 -4.59 25.75 1.04
CA GLU A 163 -4.72 24.80 -0.06
C GLU A 163 -3.67 25.07 -1.15
N GLY A 164 -3.56 26.32 -1.63
CA GLY A 164 -2.58 26.70 -2.65
C GLY A 164 -1.14 26.49 -2.20
N TYR A 165 -0.86 26.83 -0.94
CA TYR A 165 0.42 26.57 -0.29
C TYR A 165 0.70 25.06 -0.18
N GLY A 166 -0.29 24.30 0.27
CA GLY A 166 -0.22 22.84 0.40
C GLY A 166 0.15 22.17 -0.91
N VAL A 167 -0.55 22.51 -2.00
CA VAL A 167 -0.28 22.00 -3.35
C VAL A 167 1.13 22.37 -3.81
N ALA A 168 1.49 23.66 -3.73
CA ALA A 168 2.81 24.13 -4.19
C ALA A 168 3.95 23.44 -3.43
N ARG A 169 3.84 23.38 -2.10
CA ARG A 169 4.83 22.77 -1.22
C ARG A 169 4.96 21.27 -1.46
N HIS A 170 3.83 20.59 -1.58
CA HIS A 170 3.79 19.14 -1.83
C HIS A 170 4.47 18.80 -3.17
N LEU A 171 4.07 19.47 -4.24
CA LEU A 171 4.61 19.21 -5.58
C LEU A 171 6.12 19.53 -5.67
N LEU A 172 6.57 20.62 -5.05
CA LEU A 172 8.00 20.95 -4.99
C LEU A 172 8.81 19.96 -4.16
N LEU A 173 8.23 19.41 -3.08
CA LEU A 173 8.84 18.33 -2.31
C LEU A 173 8.98 17.05 -3.14
N GLU A 174 7.95 16.67 -3.90
CA GLU A 174 8.01 15.48 -4.76
C GLU A 174 9.08 15.63 -5.84
N LEU A 175 9.09 16.76 -6.54
CA LEU A 175 10.09 17.08 -7.56
C LEU A 175 11.51 17.08 -6.97
N TYR A 176 11.69 17.64 -5.77
CA TYR A 176 12.94 17.57 -5.03
C TYR A 176 13.37 16.12 -4.74
N ALA A 177 12.44 15.28 -4.26
CA ALA A 177 12.73 13.88 -3.96
C ALA A 177 13.10 13.07 -5.21
N MET A 178 12.41 13.30 -6.34
CA MET A 178 12.76 12.69 -7.63
C MET A 178 14.17 13.09 -8.08
N LEU A 179 14.54 14.35 -7.92
CA LEU A 179 15.87 14.84 -8.26
C LEU A 179 16.96 14.26 -7.33
N GLU A 180 16.72 14.16 -6.02
CA GLU A 180 17.65 13.51 -5.08
C GLU A 180 17.83 12.01 -5.39
N LEU A 181 16.78 11.32 -5.84
CA LEU A 181 16.87 9.92 -6.29
C LEU A 181 17.69 9.76 -7.57
N GLY A 182 17.45 10.65 -8.53
CA GLY A 182 18.04 10.55 -9.86
C GLY A 182 19.43 11.17 -9.99
N TRP A 183 19.81 12.04 -9.05
CA TRP A 183 21.09 12.73 -9.00
C TRP A 183 21.82 12.40 -7.68
N PRO A 184 22.56 11.27 -7.61
CA PRO A 184 23.21 10.82 -6.38
C PRO A 184 24.20 11.80 -5.72
N PRO A 185 24.88 12.71 -6.44
CA PRO A 185 25.62 13.80 -5.79
C PRO A 185 24.73 14.64 -4.85
N GLY A 186 23.43 14.67 -5.11
CA GLY A 186 22.40 15.40 -4.39
C GLY A 186 22.27 16.84 -4.86
N LEU A 187 21.36 17.57 -4.21
CA LEU A 187 21.12 18.98 -4.48
C LEU A 187 21.74 19.83 -3.37
N THR A 188 22.21 21.03 -3.73
CA THR A 188 22.50 22.11 -2.80
C THR A 188 21.21 22.84 -2.40
N SER A 189 21.35 23.81 -1.49
CA SER A 189 20.27 24.76 -1.21
C SER A 189 20.04 25.64 -2.44
N VAL A 190 18.77 25.93 -2.73
CA VAL A 190 18.36 26.90 -3.75
C VAL A 190 18.81 28.30 -3.35
N ASN A 191 19.41 29.03 -4.29
CA ASN A 191 19.73 30.44 -4.10
C ASN A 191 18.45 31.29 -4.25
N PRO A 192 18.06 32.10 -3.24
CA PRO A 192 16.84 32.91 -3.28
C PRO A 192 16.80 33.87 -4.47
N ALA A 193 17.95 34.39 -4.93
CA ALA A 193 18.00 35.28 -6.09
C ALA A 193 17.48 34.63 -7.39
N VAL A 194 17.54 33.30 -7.48
CA VAL A 194 17.07 32.54 -8.64
C VAL A 194 15.54 32.41 -8.68
N LEU A 195 14.88 32.60 -7.54
CA LEU A 195 13.41 32.53 -7.41
C LEU A 195 12.73 33.86 -7.79
N GLU A 196 13.45 34.98 -7.63
CA GLU A 196 12.95 36.34 -7.89
C GLU A 196 13.10 36.79 -9.35
N ALA A 197 14.19 36.38 -10.01
CA ALA A 197 14.48 36.79 -11.38
C ALA A 197 14.00 35.76 -12.41
N ASP A 198 13.59 36.23 -13.60
CA ASP A 198 13.56 35.40 -14.80
C ASP A 198 15.02 35.09 -15.15
N THR A 199 15.54 34.02 -14.56
CA THR A 199 16.95 33.67 -14.55
C THR A 199 17.35 32.85 -15.76
N ASP A 200 18.65 32.87 -16.10
CA ASP A 200 19.33 31.95 -17.02
C ASP A 200 19.40 30.50 -16.47
N ALA A 201 18.37 30.04 -15.77
CA ALA A 201 18.31 28.69 -15.26
C ALA A 201 18.38 27.69 -16.42
N PRO A 202 19.15 26.59 -16.29
CA PRO A 202 19.23 25.59 -17.35
C PRO A 202 17.83 25.06 -17.67
N PRO A 203 17.53 24.78 -18.95
CA PRO A 203 16.21 24.31 -19.34
C PRO A 203 15.89 23.02 -18.58
N VAL A 204 14.79 23.05 -17.83
CA VAL A 204 14.30 21.87 -17.10
C VAL A 204 13.92 20.79 -18.13
N PRO A 205 14.29 19.52 -17.91
CA PRO A 205 13.90 18.39 -18.74
C PRO A 205 12.38 18.27 -18.87
N GLN A 206 11.92 17.99 -20.09
CA GLN A 206 10.50 17.91 -20.39
C GLN A 206 9.74 16.92 -19.49
N PRO A 207 10.26 15.70 -19.16
CA PRO A 207 9.53 14.77 -18.30
C PRO A 207 9.19 15.29 -16.90
N LEU A 208 10.02 16.17 -16.32
CA LEU A 208 9.73 16.79 -15.03
C LEU A 208 8.70 17.92 -15.15
N LYS A 209 8.72 18.64 -16.28
CA LYS A 209 7.71 19.68 -16.57
C LYS A 209 6.34 19.05 -16.79
N ASP A 210 6.29 17.98 -17.59
CA ASP A 210 5.05 17.25 -17.88
C ASP A 210 4.41 16.74 -16.58
N TYR A 211 5.20 16.15 -15.68
CA TYR A 211 4.73 15.72 -14.36
C TYR A 211 4.17 16.88 -13.51
N ALA A 212 4.90 18.00 -13.46
CA ALA A 212 4.44 19.16 -12.71
C ALA A 212 3.14 19.76 -13.29
N ASP A 213 3.02 19.82 -14.62
CA ASP A 213 1.84 20.33 -15.29
C ASP A 213 0.62 19.41 -15.14
N GLU A 214 0.83 18.09 -15.17
CA GLU A 214 -0.21 17.08 -14.90
C GLU A 214 -0.70 17.18 -13.46
N ALA A 215 0.20 17.21 -12.47
CA ALA A 215 -0.17 17.36 -11.05
C ALA A 215 -0.92 18.68 -10.77
N LEU A 216 -0.53 19.77 -11.43
CA LEU A 216 -1.24 21.06 -11.31
C LEU A 216 -2.61 21.03 -11.98
N PHE A 217 -2.76 20.29 -13.09
CA PHE A 217 -4.05 20.09 -13.74
C PHE A 217 -4.98 19.24 -12.85
N GLU A 218 -4.48 18.19 -12.22
CA GLU A 218 -5.25 17.39 -11.26
C GLU A 218 -5.72 18.24 -10.06
N ALA A 219 -4.85 19.09 -9.51
CA ALA A 219 -5.22 20.00 -8.42
C ALA A 219 -6.28 21.07 -8.82
N GLU A 220 -6.36 21.44 -10.10
CA GLU A 220 -7.42 22.31 -10.62
C GLU A 220 -8.78 21.61 -10.66
N GLN A 221 -8.76 20.30 -10.92
CA GLN A 221 -9.96 19.46 -11.07
C GLN A 221 -10.40 18.80 -9.75
N ASP A 222 -9.78 19.15 -8.62
CA ASP A 222 -10.12 18.60 -7.31
C ASP A 222 -11.58 18.94 -6.95
N GLU A 223 -12.41 17.90 -6.77
CA GLU A 223 -13.84 18.06 -6.49
C GLU A 223 -14.13 18.50 -5.04
N GLU A 224 -13.19 18.27 -4.11
CA GLU A 224 -13.34 18.60 -2.70
C GLU A 224 -12.82 20.00 -2.37
N GLN A 225 -11.67 20.39 -2.94
CA GLN A 225 -11.02 21.68 -2.67
C GLN A 225 -10.34 22.28 -3.93
N PRO A 226 -11.12 22.72 -4.93
CA PRO A 226 -10.55 23.28 -6.15
C PRO A 226 -9.89 24.63 -5.89
N LEU A 227 -8.67 24.82 -6.42
CA LEU A 227 -8.01 26.12 -6.44
C LEU A 227 -8.71 27.07 -7.41
N SER A 228 -8.80 28.35 -7.04
CA SER A 228 -9.26 29.37 -7.99
C SER A 228 -8.28 29.50 -9.16
N SER A 229 -8.76 29.81 -10.38
CA SER A 229 -7.88 29.94 -11.56
C SER A 229 -6.77 30.98 -11.36
N GLN A 230 -7.06 32.08 -10.64
CA GLN A 230 -6.06 33.11 -10.34
C GLN A 230 -4.98 32.61 -9.39
N GLU A 231 -5.36 31.83 -8.39
CA GLU A 231 -4.41 31.23 -7.46
C GLU A 231 -3.59 30.12 -8.12
N LEU A 232 -4.22 29.29 -8.96
CA LEU A 232 -3.54 28.25 -9.73
C LEU A 232 -2.46 28.84 -10.64
N GLU A 233 -2.69 30.01 -11.25
CA GLU A 233 -1.65 30.70 -12.03
C GLU A 233 -0.45 31.14 -11.17
N VAL A 234 -0.68 31.55 -9.92
CA VAL A 234 0.38 31.87 -8.96
C VAL A 234 1.13 30.60 -8.58
N VAL A 235 0.42 29.54 -8.19
CA VAL A 235 0.97 28.23 -7.82
C VAL A 235 1.79 27.64 -8.97
N ARG A 236 1.26 27.65 -10.21
CA ARG A 236 1.95 27.16 -11.40
C ARG A 236 3.27 27.88 -11.63
N ARG A 237 3.28 29.22 -11.54
CA ARG A 237 4.52 30.01 -11.68
C ARG A 237 5.53 29.67 -10.59
N LEU A 238 5.10 29.53 -9.34
CA LEU A 238 5.98 29.19 -8.21
C LEU A 238 6.56 27.78 -8.35
N VAL A 239 5.75 26.81 -8.73
CA VAL A 239 6.19 25.42 -8.95
C VAL A 239 7.19 25.35 -10.10
N HIS A 240 6.91 25.98 -11.25
CA HIS A 240 7.82 25.98 -12.39
C HIS A 240 9.15 26.68 -12.08
N ARG A 241 9.10 27.83 -11.39
CA ARG A 241 10.32 28.53 -10.94
C ARG A 241 11.09 27.71 -9.91
N GLY A 242 10.40 27.13 -8.94
CA GLY A 242 11.00 26.26 -7.94
C GLY A 242 11.65 25.02 -8.55
N LEU A 243 11.01 24.38 -9.52
CA LEU A 243 11.56 23.26 -10.27
C LEU A 243 12.83 23.66 -11.05
N ALA A 244 12.81 24.81 -11.73
CA ALA A 244 13.99 25.33 -12.42
C ALA A 244 15.15 25.62 -11.46
N ALA A 245 14.85 26.21 -10.31
CA ALA A 245 15.83 26.46 -9.25
C ALA A 245 16.41 25.15 -8.68
N LEU A 246 15.57 24.15 -8.40
CA LEU A 246 16.00 22.82 -7.95
C LEU A 246 16.89 22.12 -8.99
N TRP A 247 16.54 22.23 -10.28
CA TRP A 247 17.35 21.71 -11.38
C TRP A 247 18.70 22.41 -11.50
N GLY A 248 18.76 23.72 -11.27
CA GLY A 248 20.00 24.49 -11.22
C GLY A 248 20.86 24.17 -9.98
N ALA A 249 20.25 23.77 -8.87
CA ALA A 249 20.92 23.48 -7.60
C ALA A 249 21.54 22.07 -7.51
N ARG A 250 21.64 21.33 -8.61
CA ARG A 250 22.31 20.02 -8.62
C ARG A 250 23.81 20.19 -8.35
N LYS A 251 24.35 19.39 -7.43
CA LYS A 251 25.78 19.43 -7.13
C LYS A 251 26.61 18.98 -8.33
N GLU A 252 27.61 19.78 -8.68
CA GLU A 252 28.68 19.39 -9.57
C GLU A 252 29.54 18.30 -8.89
N ARG A 253 30.08 17.39 -9.70
CA ARG A 253 30.95 16.30 -9.24
C ARG A 253 32.41 16.71 -9.28
#